data_AF-K0TLS6-F1
#
_entry.id   AF-K0TLS6-F1
#
_cell.length_a   1.000
_cell.length_b   1.000
_cell.length_c   1.000
_cell.angle_alpha   90.00
_cell.angle_beta   90.00
_cell.angle_gamma   90.00
#
_symmetry.space_group_name_H-M   'P 1'
#
loop_
_entity.id
_entity.type
_entity.pdbx_description
1 polymer ?
#
loop_
_entity_poly.entity_id
_entity_poly.type
_entity_poly.pdbx_seq_one_letter_code
_entity_poly.pdbx_strand_id
1 'polypeptide(L)'
;MVVQGKKKRRSKTHKNDTERETDPRGEASVGSATKTSVFAKTQSAMGNDKLDDMAFAEVFSGHPLVRVGKYVLIPYVLYLSYYYFQLQHPEVVSLVTLGLVRLRPAIYNSASPRQVLIVGTQGSGTVQMASTLKRQLGLEIEHESTDAAWSFARDGSVSWFHGIRFFAPTSQKEKLDSIHALCSAPQSTHENMGFHPAMYGPPRNKCSYRSKWNDCWKSECYMILLQEWACMSNLSCDINFRANLHQVRNPVHNIESLITKFCVGGLEGSVQEPFVKYASALFPTHDFANDSCIDAVSYFVVMYLEAMVKAREKGHIDNFYRVEDSSACAVVDAAGLTQLSTTVYEPNYEHVSKLCNESDVRSAAQNVVGQDRNKVNKGQVALAWDDFLGGRHGSKRKDGDHELVQRLKRLFAAFSYDPTKILDKPEFSHRFVEL
;
A
#
# COMPACT_ATOMS: atom_id res chain seq x y z
N MET A 1 58.22 -0.42 -16.83
CA MET A 1 58.60 0.34 -15.63
C MET A 1 57.35 0.69 -14.86
N VAL A 2 57.28 0.20 -13.62
CA VAL A 2 56.18 0.35 -12.66
C VAL A 2 56.42 1.64 -11.87
N VAL A 3 55.41 2.51 -11.72
CA VAL A 3 55.29 3.34 -10.51
C VAL A 3 53.81 3.54 -10.17
N GLN A 4 53.45 3.04 -8.98
CA GLN A 4 52.16 3.15 -8.32
C GLN A 4 52.00 4.52 -7.62
N GLY A 5 50.81 5.12 -7.70
CA GLY A 5 50.42 6.28 -6.90
C GLY A 5 49.53 5.89 -5.72
N LYS A 6 50.09 5.91 -4.50
CA LYS A 6 49.41 5.67 -3.22
C LYS A 6 48.49 6.85 -2.83
N LYS A 7 47.25 6.56 -2.44
CA LYS A 7 46.29 7.51 -1.82
C LYS A 7 46.33 7.39 -0.30
N LYS A 8 46.63 8.48 0.40
CA LYS A 8 46.82 8.57 1.87
C LYS A 8 45.49 8.97 2.55
N ARG A 9 44.99 8.11 3.44
CA ARG A 9 43.87 8.40 4.37
C ARG A 9 44.28 9.40 5.44
N ARG A 10 43.40 10.33 5.81
CA ARG A 10 43.45 11.06 7.08
C ARG A 10 42.12 10.88 7.82
N SER A 11 42.22 10.17 8.93
CA SER A 11 41.22 10.09 10.00
C SER A 11 41.42 11.27 10.96
N LYS A 12 40.33 11.82 11.49
CA LYS A 12 40.34 12.63 12.71
C LYS A 12 39.25 12.12 13.65
N THR A 13 39.71 11.43 14.68
CA THR A 13 39.00 11.14 15.92
C THR A 13 39.21 12.34 16.86
N HIS A 14 38.16 12.79 17.54
CA HIS A 14 38.32 13.54 18.80
C HIS A 14 37.58 12.82 19.91
N LYS A 15 38.39 12.49 20.92
CA LYS A 15 38.10 11.88 22.20
C LYS A 15 37.71 13.00 23.18
N ASN A 16 36.84 12.71 24.15
CA ASN A 16 37.01 13.24 25.50
C ASN A 16 36.38 12.25 26.48
N ASP A 17 37.26 11.70 27.32
CA ASP A 17 37.00 10.89 28.49
C ASP A 17 36.62 11.81 29.66
N THR A 18 35.83 11.31 30.62
CA THR A 18 36.15 11.55 32.03
C THR A 18 35.74 10.34 32.84
N GLU A 19 36.75 9.75 33.47
CA GLU A 19 36.74 8.61 34.37
C GLU A 19 36.10 8.94 35.72
N ARG A 20 35.59 7.91 36.40
CA ARG A 20 36.07 7.59 37.75
C ARG A 20 35.80 6.14 38.15
N GLU A 21 36.89 5.42 38.36
CA GLU A 21 37.15 4.35 39.33
C GLU A 21 36.23 4.40 40.58
N THR A 22 35.85 3.30 41.25
CA THR A 22 36.73 2.22 41.78
C THR A 22 35.85 1.01 42.19
N ASP A 23 36.37 -0.19 41.97
CA ASP A 23 35.99 -1.50 42.54
C ASP A 23 36.68 -1.66 43.94
N PRO A 24 36.67 -2.80 44.70
CA PRO A 24 35.76 -3.95 44.83
C PRO A 24 35.45 -4.38 46.31
N ARG A 25 34.59 -5.41 46.44
CA ARG A 25 34.53 -6.50 47.46
C ARG A 25 34.04 -6.23 48.90
N GLY A 26 33.05 -7.04 49.29
CA GLY A 26 32.72 -7.38 50.68
C GLY A 26 31.57 -8.39 50.77
N GLU A 27 31.85 -9.58 51.30
CA GLU A 27 30.93 -10.71 51.47
C GLU A 27 29.87 -10.52 52.57
N ALA A 28 28.76 -11.25 52.37
CA ALA A 28 27.82 -11.85 53.32
C ALA A 28 27.60 -11.26 54.74
N SER A 29 26.34 -10.96 55.07
CA SER A 29 25.71 -11.49 56.29
C SER A 29 24.18 -11.49 56.22
N VAL A 30 23.62 -12.50 56.88
CA VAL A 30 22.22 -12.83 57.12
C VAL A 30 21.61 -11.86 58.14
N GLY A 31 20.33 -11.48 57.99
CA GLY A 31 19.56 -11.03 59.17
C GLY A 31 18.36 -10.11 58.95
N SER A 32 17.17 -10.72 59.03
CA SER A 32 15.98 -10.24 59.75
C SER A 32 15.18 -9.00 59.30
N ALA A 33 13.86 -9.18 59.37
CA ALA A 33 12.81 -8.27 58.98
C ALA A 33 12.62 -7.09 59.95
N THR A 34 12.21 -5.93 59.41
CA THR A 34 11.23 -5.06 60.07
C THR A 34 10.49 -4.23 59.01
N LYS A 35 9.23 -4.57 58.75
CA LYS A 35 8.27 -3.70 58.06
C LYS A 35 7.76 -2.68 59.08
N THR A 36 8.14 -1.42 58.93
CA THR A 36 7.52 -0.32 59.67
C THR A 36 6.73 0.55 58.70
N SER A 37 5.44 0.66 59.00
CA SER A 37 4.39 1.24 58.17
C SER A 37 4.52 2.75 58.04
N VAL A 38 4.58 3.24 56.79
CA VAL A 38 4.40 4.65 56.42
C VAL A 38 2.95 5.14 56.68
N PHE A 39 2.04 4.24 57.03
CA PHE A 39 0.62 4.53 57.32
C PHE A 39 0.33 5.12 58.71
N ALA A 40 1.30 5.21 59.62
CA ALA A 40 1.05 5.66 60.99
C ALA A 40 1.17 7.19 61.21
N LYS A 41 1.52 7.98 60.18
CA LYS A 41 1.87 9.40 60.36
C LYS A 41 0.82 10.42 59.88
N THR A 42 -0.38 9.97 59.49
CA THR A 42 -1.44 10.88 58.99
C THR A 42 -2.65 11.00 59.91
N GLN A 43 -2.66 10.36 61.09
CA GLN A 43 -3.84 10.33 61.98
C GLN A 43 -3.82 11.34 63.15
N SER A 44 -2.88 12.29 63.20
CA SER A 44 -2.72 13.16 64.38
C SER A 44 -3.01 14.66 64.16
N ALA A 45 -3.75 15.03 63.12
CA ALA A 45 -4.09 16.44 62.89
C ALA A 45 -5.38 16.63 62.11
N MET A 46 -6.54 16.32 62.71
CA MET A 46 -7.81 17.00 62.43
C MET A 46 -8.89 16.44 63.37
N GLY A 47 -9.57 17.35 64.08
CA GLY A 47 -10.57 17.03 65.07
C GLY A 47 -11.77 16.27 64.51
N ASN A 48 -12.22 15.32 65.32
CA ASN A 48 -13.50 14.62 65.19
C ASN A 48 -14.66 15.62 65.15
N ASP A 49 -15.64 15.30 64.31
CA ASP A 49 -17.06 15.71 64.32
C ASP A 49 -17.61 16.20 62.97
N LYS A 50 -16.89 16.00 61.85
CA LYS A 50 -17.47 16.17 60.50
C LYS A 50 -16.84 15.34 59.38
N LEU A 51 -16.32 14.16 59.69
CA LEU A 51 -15.60 13.31 58.73
C LEU A 51 -16.26 11.96 58.42
N ASP A 52 -17.43 11.67 58.99
CA ASP A 52 -18.07 10.34 58.87
C ASP A 52 -19.04 10.18 57.68
N ASP A 53 -19.15 11.17 56.79
CA ASP A 53 -20.01 11.06 55.60
C ASP A 53 -19.31 11.45 54.28
N MET A 54 -17.99 11.66 54.26
CA MET A 54 -17.26 11.57 52.99
C MET A 54 -17.04 10.09 52.71
N ALA A 55 -18.09 9.47 52.18
CA ALA A 55 -18.13 8.07 51.77
C ALA A 55 -16.80 7.72 51.09
N PHE A 56 -16.21 6.58 51.45
CA PHE A 56 -14.97 6.06 50.85
C PHE A 56 -14.94 6.15 49.31
N ALA A 57 -16.13 6.14 48.68
CA ALA A 57 -16.37 6.42 47.26
C ALA A 57 -15.91 7.82 46.76
N GLU A 58 -16.00 8.89 47.55
CA GLU A 58 -15.53 10.24 47.18
C GLU A 58 -14.00 10.35 47.20
N VAL A 59 -13.35 9.79 48.22
CA VAL A 59 -11.88 9.72 48.28
C VAL A 59 -11.33 8.82 47.17
N PHE A 60 -12.00 7.70 46.91
CA PHE A 60 -11.60 6.77 45.84
C PHE A 60 -11.85 7.36 44.44
N SER A 61 -12.98 8.03 44.22
CA SER A 61 -13.30 8.66 42.92
C SER A 61 -12.49 9.93 42.63
N GLY A 62 -12.02 10.63 43.67
CA GLY A 62 -11.09 11.76 43.57
C GLY A 62 -9.65 11.36 43.25
N HIS A 63 -9.30 10.07 43.40
CA HIS A 63 -7.93 9.60 43.17
C HIS A 63 -7.54 9.76 41.68
N PRO A 64 -6.38 10.37 41.35
CA PRO A 64 -5.97 10.62 39.96
C PRO A 64 -5.98 9.36 39.08
N LEU A 65 -5.59 8.21 39.63
CA LEU A 65 -5.62 6.93 38.91
C LEU A 65 -7.05 6.45 38.60
N VAL A 66 -8.01 6.68 39.49
CA VAL A 66 -9.43 6.30 39.25
C VAL A 66 -10.05 7.25 38.23
N ARG A 67 -9.69 8.54 38.28
CA ARG A 67 -10.08 9.53 37.27
C ARG A 67 -9.50 9.20 35.88
N VAL A 68 -8.20 8.89 35.79
CA VAL A 68 -7.55 8.44 34.54
C VAL A 68 -8.16 7.12 34.07
N GLY A 69 -8.41 6.18 34.98
CA GLY A 69 -9.07 4.92 34.67
C GLY A 69 -10.44 5.13 34.02
N LYS A 70 -11.30 5.93 34.65
CA LYS A 70 -12.67 6.20 34.18
C LYS A 70 -12.72 6.97 32.86
N TYR A 71 -11.92 8.02 32.71
CA TYR A 71 -12.02 8.94 31.57
C TYR A 71 -11.07 8.64 30.41
N VAL A 72 -10.05 7.81 30.61
CA VAL A 72 -9.08 7.46 29.56
C VAL A 72 -9.07 5.96 29.33
N LEU A 73 -8.86 5.15 30.38
CA LEU A 73 -8.63 3.72 30.22
C LEU A 73 -9.90 2.97 29.82
N ILE A 74 -11.06 3.27 30.43
CA ILE A 74 -12.33 2.64 30.06
C ILE A 74 -12.73 2.98 28.62
N PRO A 75 -12.77 4.26 28.17
CA PRO A 75 -13.06 4.58 26.77
C PRO A 75 -12.07 3.94 25.80
N TYR A 76 -10.79 3.89 26.16
CA TYR A 76 -9.76 3.28 25.31
C TYR A 76 -9.90 1.75 25.22
N VAL A 77 -10.20 1.07 26.33
CA VAL A 77 -10.49 -0.37 26.32
C VAL A 77 -11.76 -0.66 25.53
N LEU A 78 -12.84 0.12 25.73
CA LEU A 78 -14.07 -0.02 24.95
C LEU A 78 -13.82 0.21 23.46
N TYR A 79 -13.01 1.21 23.11
CA TYR A 79 -12.56 1.46 21.75
C TYR A 79 -11.82 0.24 21.20
N LEU A 80 -10.77 -0.23 21.87
CA LEU A 80 -10.01 -1.41 21.42
C LEU A 80 -10.86 -2.68 21.34
N SER A 81 -11.76 -2.91 22.30
CA SER A 81 -12.71 -4.02 22.28
C SER A 81 -13.67 -3.90 21.10
N TYR A 82 -14.18 -2.71 20.82
CA TYR A 82 -15.00 -2.45 19.63
C TYR A 82 -14.24 -2.82 18.35
N TYR A 83 -12.99 -2.37 18.18
CA TYR A 83 -12.17 -2.76 17.03
C TYR A 83 -11.87 -4.26 17.01
N TYR A 84 -11.58 -4.88 18.15
CA TYR A 84 -11.32 -6.31 18.23
C TYR A 84 -12.55 -7.12 17.80
N PHE A 85 -13.73 -6.83 18.33
CA PHE A 85 -14.96 -7.52 17.95
C PHE A 85 -15.40 -7.18 16.52
N GLN A 86 -15.28 -5.93 16.09
CA GLN A 86 -15.68 -5.55 14.74
C GLN A 86 -14.72 -6.09 13.68
N LEU A 87 -13.40 -6.01 13.92
CA LEU A 87 -12.39 -6.39 12.94
C LEU A 87 -12.04 -7.88 12.97
N GLN A 88 -11.83 -8.46 14.15
CA GLN A 88 -11.27 -9.80 14.31
C GLN A 88 -12.32 -10.85 14.68
N HIS A 89 -13.42 -10.45 15.30
CA HIS A 89 -14.46 -11.38 15.76
C HIS A 89 -15.91 -10.97 15.41
N PRO A 90 -16.24 -10.59 14.15
CA PRO A 90 -17.60 -10.24 13.74
C PRO A 90 -18.63 -11.35 14.01
N GLU A 91 -18.22 -12.62 14.10
CA GLU A 91 -19.04 -13.76 14.49
C GLU A 91 -19.58 -13.64 15.91
N VAL A 92 -18.84 -13.03 16.84
CA VAL A 92 -19.33 -12.78 18.20
C VAL A 92 -20.48 -11.79 18.17
N VAL A 93 -20.38 -10.75 17.35
CA VAL A 93 -21.47 -9.78 17.16
C VAL A 93 -22.68 -10.44 16.51
N SER A 94 -22.45 -11.25 15.47
CA SER A 94 -23.52 -12.02 14.83
C SER A 94 -24.16 -13.01 15.80
N LEU A 95 -23.40 -13.64 16.69
CA LEU A 95 -23.92 -14.58 17.67
C LEU A 95 -24.76 -13.85 18.73
N VAL A 96 -24.24 -12.75 19.29
CA VAL A 96 -24.94 -11.94 20.30
C VAL A 96 -26.22 -11.32 19.75
N THR A 97 -26.24 -11.00 18.45
CA THR A 97 -27.44 -10.47 17.78
C THR A 97 -28.35 -11.55 17.19
N LEU A 98 -28.12 -12.84 17.51
CA LEU A 98 -28.89 -13.97 16.99
C LEU A 98 -28.97 -14.00 15.44
N GLY A 99 -27.91 -13.54 14.78
CA GLY A 99 -27.81 -13.49 13.32
C GLY A 99 -28.47 -12.28 12.68
N LEU A 100 -29.09 -11.37 13.45
CA LEU A 100 -29.72 -10.16 12.93
C LEU A 100 -28.72 -9.16 12.35
N VAL A 101 -27.48 -9.14 12.87
CA VAL A 101 -26.44 -8.22 12.41
C VAL A 101 -25.19 -8.99 12.02
N ARG A 102 -24.91 -9.06 10.71
CA ARG A 102 -23.64 -9.58 10.16
C ARG A 102 -22.76 -8.44 9.70
N LEU A 103 -21.96 -7.89 10.61
CA LEU A 103 -21.15 -6.70 10.31
C LEU A 103 -20.09 -6.96 9.22
N ARG A 104 -19.45 -8.13 9.18
CA ARG A 104 -18.35 -8.40 8.24
C ARG A 104 -18.26 -9.89 7.80
N PRO A 105 -19.10 -10.37 6.87
CA PRO A 105 -19.13 -11.78 6.45
C PRO A 105 -17.87 -12.26 5.70
N ALA A 106 -17.02 -11.36 5.16
CA ALA A 106 -15.84 -11.69 4.36
C ALA A 106 -14.52 -11.87 5.15
N ILE A 107 -14.58 -11.94 6.49
CA ILE A 107 -13.39 -11.97 7.37
C ILE A 107 -13.00 -13.37 7.81
N TYR A 108 -13.94 -14.31 7.77
CA TYR A 108 -13.75 -15.64 8.35
C TYR A 108 -13.79 -16.73 7.29
N ASN A 109 -12.64 -17.36 7.03
CA ASN A 109 -12.51 -18.63 6.30
C ASN A 109 -13.44 -18.74 5.06
N SER A 110 -13.68 -17.62 4.37
CA SER A 110 -14.92 -17.50 3.61
C SER A 110 -14.72 -18.05 2.21
N ALA A 111 -15.38 -19.17 1.93
CA ALA A 111 -15.75 -19.54 0.57
C ALA A 111 -16.40 -18.37 -0.21
N SER A 112 -16.87 -17.33 0.50
CA SER A 112 -17.35 -16.08 -0.06
C SER A 112 -16.19 -15.17 -0.51
N PRO A 113 -16.11 -14.82 -1.81
CA PRO A 113 -15.12 -13.88 -2.31
C PRO A 113 -15.39 -12.45 -1.79
N ARG A 114 -14.33 -11.64 -1.72
CA ARG A 114 -14.46 -10.19 -1.53
C ARG A 114 -15.10 -9.56 -2.77
N GLN A 115 -15.59 -8.33 -2.65
CA GLN A 115 -16.39 -7.76 -3.72
C GLN A 115 -15.51 -7.36 -4.91
N VAL A 116 -14.43 -6.60 -4.67
CA VAL A 116 -13.63 -6.04 -5.77
C VAL A 116 -12.13 -6.02 -5.50
N LEU A 117 -11.35 -6.44 -6.49
CA LEU A 117 -9.93 -6.13 -6.61
C LEU A 117 -9.74 -5.17 -7.77
N ILE A 118 -9.17 -4.01 -7.51
CA ILE A 118 -8.81 -3.03 -8.53
C ILE A 118 -7.29 -3.06 -8.67
N VAL A 119 -6.80 -3.44 -9.84
CA VAL A 119 -5.37 -3.41 -10.15
C VAL A 119 -5.05 -2.26 -11.10
N GLY A 120 -3.94 -1.57 -10.87
CA GLY A 120 -3.49 -0.50 -11.75
C GLY A 120 -1.99 -0.33 -11.65
N THR A 121 -1.32 0.12 -12.71
CA THR A 121 0.13 0.33 -12.68
C THR A 121 0.51 1.33 -11.58
N GLN A 122 1.72 1.20 -11.03
CA GLN A 122 2.23 2.20 -10.09
C GLN A 122 2.19 3.60 -10.73
N GLY A 123 1.78 4.61 -9.95
CA GLY A 123 1.60 5.98 -10.46
C GLY A 123 0.24 6.25 -11.13
N SER A 124 -0.63 5.24 -11.27
CA SER A 124 -1.94 5.40 -11.93
C SER A 124 -3.03 6.05 -11.05
N GLY A 125 -2.71 6.42 -9.81
CA GLY A 125 -3.66 7.04 -8.88
C GLY A 125 -4.44 6.07 -8.00
N THR A 126 -3.88 4.90 -7.68
CA THR A 126 -4.51 3.87 -6.84
C THR A 126 -4.87 4.37 -5.43
N VAL A 127 -4.02 5.20 -4.82
CA VAL A 127 -4.27 5.85 -3.52
C VAL A 127 -5.54 6.72 -3.57
N GLN A 128 -5.65 7.55 -4.61
CA GLN A 128 -6.78 8.46 -4.80
C GLN A 128 -8.06 7.68 -4.99
N MET A 129 -8.04 6.62 -5.80
CA MET A 129 -9.22 5.79 -6.02
C MET A 129 -9.67 5.10 -4.72
N ALA A 130 -8.76 4.44 -3.98
CA ALA A 130 -9.09 3.81 -2.71
C ALA A 130 -9.70 4.83 -1.72
N SER A 131 -9.08 6.00 -1.59
CA SER A 131 -9.61 7.07 -0.73
C SER A 131 -10.96 7.59 -1.21
N THR A 132 -11.22 7.62 -2.52
CA THR A 132 -12.48 8.13 -3.09
C THR A 132 -13.60 7.14 -2.81
N LEU A 133 -13.41 5.86 -3.12
CA LEU A 133 -14.39 4.80 -2.82
C LEU A 133 -14.72 4.74 -1.32
N LYS A 134 -13.70 4.86 -0.46
CA LYS A 134 -13.89 4.89 0.99
C LYS A 134 -14.67 6.12 1.48
N ARG A 135 -14.31 7.32 1.02
CA ARG A 135 -14.89 8.57 1.53
C ARG A 135 -16.25 8.89 0.94
N GLN A 136 -16.46 8.60 -0.34
CA GLN A 136 -17.67 8.99 -1.06
C GLN A 136 -18.75 7.91 -0.98
N LEU A 137 -18.38 6.64 -0.89
CA LEU A 137 -19.33 5.51 -0.91
C LEU A 137 -19.32 4.68 0.38
N GLY A 138 -18.47 5.01 1.34
CA GLY A 138 -18.38 4.27 2.61
C GLY A 138 -17.86 2.83 2.46
N LEU A 139 -17.20 2.51 1.34
CA LEU A 139 -16.68 1.17 1.09
C LEU A 139 -15.43 0.89 1.93
N GLU A 140 -15.36 -0.32 2.51
CA GLU A 140 -14.19 -0.85 3.20
C GLU A 140 -13.17 -1.39 2.18
N ILE A 141 -12.62 -0.48 1.38
CA ILE A 141 -11.57 -0.75 0.39
C ILE A 141 -10.28 -0.06 0.85
N GLU A 142 -9.18 -0.81 0.88
CA GLU A 142 -7.87 -0.29 1.28
C GLU A 142 -6.89 -0.21 0.10
N HIS A 143 -5.93 0.70 0.22
CA HIS A 143 -4.84 0.86 -0.74
C HIS A 143 -3.73 -0.15 -0.43
N GLU A 144 -3.39 -0.97 -1.42
CA GLU A 144 -2.38 -2.04 -1.36
C GLU A 144 -2.58 -3.07 -0.26
N SER A 145 -3.73 -3.12 0.43
CA SER A 145 -3.98 -4.09 1.49
C SER A 145 -5.22 -4.92 1.19
N THR A 146 -5.07 -6.23 1.34
CA THR A 146 -6.13 -7.21 1.48
C THR A 146 -6.12 -7.79 2.90
N ASP A 147 -5.50 -7.17 3.88
CA ASP A 147 -5.65 -7.62 5.27
C ASP A 147 -7.01 -7.18 5.85
N ALA A 148 -7.98 -8.08 5.94
CA ALA A 148 -9.28 -7.76 6.54
C ALA A 148 -9.30 -7.93 8.08
N ALA A 149 -8.27 -8.57 8.66
CA ALA A 149 -8.20 -8.87 10.09
C ALA A 149 -7.72 -7.67 10.92
N TRP A 150 -6.82 -6.85 10.35
CA TRP A 150 -6.31 -5.65 11.02
C TRP A 150 -6.58 -4.35 10.26
N SER A 151 -7.23 -4.41 9.09
CA SER A 151 -7.63 -3.22 8.35
C SER A 151 -9.07 -3.31 7.81
N PHE A 152 -9.62 -2.16 7.44
CA PHE A 152 -10.96 -2.05 6.84
C PHE A 152 -10.90 -2.37 5.33
N ALA A 153 -10.32 -3.53 4.97
CA ALA A 153 -10.18 -4.04 3.60
C ALA A 153 -11.16 -5.17 3.29
N ARG A 154 -12.40 -5.07 3.81
CA ARG A 154 -13.44 -6.12 3.69
C ARG A 154 -14.01 -6.18 2.28
N ASP A 155 -14.38 -5.03 1.74
CA ASP A 155 -15.10 -4.94 0.47
C ASP A 155 -14.13 -5.15 -0.69
N GLY A 156 -12.88 -4.71 -0.55
CA GLY A 156 -11.90 -4.89 -1.62
C GLY A 156 -10.54 -4.28 -1.36
N SER A 157 -9.75 -4.22 -2.43
CA SER A 157 -8.45 -3.57 -2.44
C SER A 157 -8.18 -2.85 -3.76
N VAL A 158 -7.47 -1.73 -3.69
CA VAL A 158 -6.87 -1.08 -4.86
C VAL A 158 -5.36 -1.20 -4.77
N SER A 159 -4.73 -1.89 -5.71
CA SER A 159 -3.30 -2.22 -5.59
C SER A 159 -2.58 -2.35 -6.91
N TRP A 160 -1.36 -1.83 -6.99
CA TRP A 160 -0.50 -2.10 -8.14
C TRP A 160 0.16 -3.47 -8.05
N PHE A 161 0.56 -3.89 -6.85
CA PHE A 161 1.34 -5.12 -6.69
C PHE A 161 0.48 -6.39 -6.76
N HIS A 162 -0.81 -6.32 -6.41
CA HIS A 162 -1.75 -7.43 -6.64
C HIS A 162 -1.92 -7.79 -8.13
N GLY A 163 -1.46 -6.94 -9.05
CA GLY A 163 -1.34 -7.27 -10.48
C GLY A 163 -0.52 -8.53 -10.76
N ILE A 164 0.38 -8.93 -9.85
CA ILE A 164 1.20 -10.14 -9.96
C ILE A 164 0.38 -11.43 -10.12
N ARG A 165 -0.88 -11.40 -9.68
CA ARG A 165 -1.83 -12.51 -9.82
C ARG A 165 -2.17 -12.82 -11.28
N PHE A 166 -1.99 -11.85 -12.17
CA PHE A 166 -2.32 -11.93 -13.59
C PHE A 166 -1.08 -12.12 -14.49
N PHE A 167 0.13 -12.08 -13.93
CA PHE A 167 1.35 -12.31 -14.70
C PHE A 167 1.53 -13.81 -14.95
N ALA A 168 1.62 -14.19 -16.22
CA ALA A 168 1.86 -15.57 -16.64
C ALA A 168 3.36 -15.78 -16.89
N PRO A 169 4.12 -16.38 -15.95
CA PRO A 169 5.53 -16.70 -16.18
C PRO A 169 5.66 -17.72 -17.32
N THR A 170 6.75 -17.68 -18.10
CA THR A 170 6.95 -18.64 -19.20
C THR A 170 7.36 -20.02 -18.70
N SER A 171 7.93 -20.09 -17.50
CA SER A 171 8.33 -21.35 -16.84
C SER A 171 8.26 -21.27 -15.32
N GLN A 172 8.21 -22.43 -14.66
CA GLN A 172 8.29 -22.50 -13.19
C GLN A 172 9.64 -21.96 -12.68
N LYS A 173 10.73 -22.19 -13.42
CA LYS A 173 12.05 -21.67 -13.07
C LYS A 173 12.04 -20.14 -13.06
N GLU A 174 11.52 -19.52 -14.11
CA GLU A 174 11.38 -18.06 -14.19
C GLU A 174 10.57 -17.52 -13.00
N LYS A 175 9.43 -18.14 -12.68
CA LYS A 175 8.64 -17.76 -11.49
C LYS A 175 9.48 -17.79 -10.20
N LEU A 176 10.23 -18.86 -9.97
CA LEU A 176 11.05 -19.01 -8.76
C LEU A 176 12.20 -17.99 -8.72
N ASP A 177 12.86 -17.74 -9.85
CA ASP A 177 13.94 -16.77 -9.96
C ASP A 177 13.43 -15.34 -9.70
N SER A 178 12.26 -14.99 -10.25
CA SER A 178 11.57 -13.71 -9.99
C SER A 178 11.17 -13.52 -8.53
N ILE A 179 10.59 -14.55 -7.91
CA ILE A 179 10.24 -14.52 -6.48
C ILE A 179 11.49 -14.34 -5.62
N HIS A 180 12.55 -15.09 -5.94
CA HIS A 180 13.82 -14.97 -5.23
C HIS A 180 14.40 -13.56 -5.36
N ALA A 181 14.40 -12.99 -6.57
CA ALA A 181 14.88 -11.64 -6.82
C ALA A 181 14.12 -10.58 -6.00
N LEU A 182 12.79 -10.69 -5.91
CA LEU A 182 11.98 -9.79 -5.09
C LEU A 182 12.24 -10.00 -3.61
N CYS A 183 12.08 -11.21 -3.08
CA CYS A 183 12.13 -11.44 -1.63
C CYS A 183 13.54 -11.27 -1.03
N SER A 184 14.58 -11.49 -1.81
CA SER A 184 15.97 -11.29 -1.38
C SER A 184 16.47 -9.85 -1.54
N ALA A 185 15.65 -8.94 -2.07
CA ALA A 185 16.03 -7.54 -2.20
C ALA A 185 16.25 -6.86 -0.83
N PRO A 186 17.14 -5.85 -0.75
CA PRO A 186 17.35 -5.12 0.50
C PRO A 186 16.10 -4.31 0.86
N GLN A 187 15.89 -4.07 2.16
CA GLN A 187 14.74 -3.34 2.70
C GLN A 187 14.41 -2.04 1.97
N SER A 188 15.42 -1.23 1.63
CA SER A 188 15.24 0.03 0.90
C SER A 188 14.52 -0.14 -0.44
N THR A 189 14.66 -1.30 -1.08
CA THR A 189 13.95 -1.64 -2.32
C THR A 189 12.45 -1.72 -2.07
N HIS A 190 12.06 -2.42 -1.01
CA HIS A 190 10.65 -2.62 -0.63
C HIS A 190 9.98 -1.33 -0.19
N GLU A 191 10.68 -0.51 0.59
CA GLU A 191 10.18 0.80 1.04
C GLU A 191 9.94 1.74 -0.16
N ASN A 192 10.86 1.79 -1.12
CA ASN A 192 10.73 2.66 -2.29
C ASN A 192 9.63 2.20 -3.27
N MET A 193 9.47 0.89 -3.43
CA MET A 193 8.44 0.33 -4.31
C MET A 193 7.07 0.25 -3.63
N GLY A 194 7.01 0.36 -2.30
CA GLY A 194 5.76 0.30 -1.54
C GLY A 194 5.17 -1.10 -1.54
N PHE A 195 6.00 -2.12 -1.31
CA PHE A 195 5.57 -3.52 -1.17
C PHE A 195 5.90 -4.04 0.22
N HIS A 196 4.97 -4.79 0.81
CA HIS A 196 5.20 -5.52 2.04
C HIS A 196 4.32 -6.78 2.10
N PRO A 197 4.79 -7.94 2.58
CA PRO A 197 4.00 -9.17 2.62
C PRO A 197 2.70 -9.04 3.43
N ALA A 198 2.73 -8.21 4.49
CA ALA A 198 1.52 -7.92 5.27
C ALA A 198 0.36 -7.28 4.49
N MET A 199 0.62 -6.79 3.28
CA MET A 199 -0.41 -6.38 2.33
C MET A 199 -1.42 -7.50 2.04
N TYR A 200 -1.00 -8.76 2.12
CA TYR A 200 -1.85 -9.91 1.82
C TYR A 200 -2.62 -10.43 3.03
N GLY A 201 -2.30 -9.97 4.24
CA GLY A 201 -2.89 -10.44 5.48
C GLY A 201 -1.89 -10.51 6.63
N PRO A 202 -2.33 -10.98 7.81
CA PRO A 202 -1.45 -11.21 8.95
C PRO A 202 -0.34 -12.22 8.58
N PRO A 203 0.91 -12.01 9.02
CA PRO A 203 2.02 -12.90 8.67
C PRO A 203 1.80 -14.30 9.25
N ARG A 204 1.88 -15.31 8.38
CA ARG A 204 1.73 -16.73 8.74
C ARG A 204 2.85 -17.20 9.66
N ASN A 205 4.07 -16.70 9.42
CA ASN A 205 5.23 -16.93 10.29
C ASN A 205 5.24 -16.06 11.55
N LYS A 206 4.14 -15.33 11.85
CA LYS A 206 4.03 -14.42 13.01
C LYS A 206 5.18 -13.42 13.08
N CYS A 207 5.65 -12.95 11.92
CA CYS A 207 6.70 -11.95 11.85
C CYS A 207 6.29 -10.67 12.57
N SER A 208 7.21 -10.10 13.34
CA SER A 208 6.94 -8.85 14.05
C SER A 208 6.89 -7.68 13.08
N TYR A 209 5.79 -6.92 13.13
CA TYR A 209 5.65 -5.64 12.40
C TYR A 209 6.69 -4.59 12.79
N ARG A 210 7.35 -4.75 13.95
CA ARG A 210 8.45 -3.88 14.38
C ARG A 210 9.80 -4.29 13.78
N SER A 211 9.89 -5.49 13.23
CA SER A 211 11.12 -5.97 12.60
C SER A 211 11.26 -5.39 11.21
N LYS A 212 12.48 -4.98 10.90
CA LYS A 212 12.96 -4.68 9.54
C LYS A 212 12.92 -5.94 8.65
N TRP A 213 13.17 -5.77 7.34
CA TRP A 213 13.19 -6.85 6.34
C TRP A 213 14.27 -7.92 6.63
N ASN A 214 13.95 -8.82 7.57
CA ASN A 214 14.80 -9.88 8.09
C ASN A 214 14.38 -11.22 7.49
N ASP A 215 15.02 -12.31 7.92
CA ASP A 215 14.77 -13.63 7.34
C ASP A 215 13.33 -14.14 7.56
N CYS A 216 12.64 -13.67 8.62
CA CYS A 216 11.22 -13.93 8.80
C CYS A 216 10.40 -13.30 7.66
N TRP A 217 10.57 -12.00 7.43
CA TRP A 217 9.84 -11.29 6.36
C TRP A 217 10.21 -11.77 4.96
N LYS A 218 11.47 -12.17 4.73
CA LYS A 218 11.86 -12.84 3.49
C LYS A 218 11.09 -14.14 3.31
N SER A 219 11.06 -15.01 4.32
CA SER A 219 10.31 -16.28 4.27
C SER A 219 8.81 -16.05 4.03
N GLU A 220 8.22 -15.06 4.71
CA GLU A 220 6.84 -14.65 4.51
C GLU A 220 6.58 -14.17 3.07
N CYS A 221 7.50 -13.37 2.52
CA CYS A 221 7.47 -12.96 1.12
C CYS A 221 7.48 -14.16 0.16
N TYR A 222 8.38 -15.14 0.36
CA TYR A 222 8.42 -16.33 -0.50
C TYR A 222 7.08 -17.07 -0.49
N MET A 223 6.51 -17.31 0.70
CA MET A 223 5.24 -18.02 0.81
C MET A 223 4.11 -17.29 0.10
N ILE A 224 4.00 -15.98 0.32
CA ILE A 224 2.95 -15.16 -0.32
C ILE A 224 3.13 -15.14 -1.83
N LEU A 225 4.33 -14.84 -2.35
CA LEU A 225 4.50 -14.73 -3.79
C LEU A 225 4.38 -16.09 -4.50
N LEU A 226 4.77 -17.20 -3.85
CA LEU A 226 4.54 -18.53 -4.41
C LEU A 226 3.04 -18.81 -4.63
N GLN A 227 2.22 -18.41 -3.67
CA GLN A 227 0.77 -18.61 -3.71
C GLN A 227 0.05 -17.63 -4.64
N GLU A 228 0.47 -16.37 -4.63
CA GLU A 228 -0.27 -15.28 -5.28
C GLU A 228 0.16 -15.05 -6.72
N TRP A 229 1.40 -15.38 -7.10
CA TRP A 229 1.88 -15.18 -8.47
C TRP A 229 1.18 -16.11 -9.45
N ALA A 230 0.56 -15.51 -10.48
CA ALA A 230 -0.24 -16.18 -11.51
C ALA A 230 -1.45 -16.95 -10.97
N CYS A 231 -1.87 -16.73 -9.71
CA CYS A 231 -2.90 -17.57 -9.08
C CYS A 231 -4.26 -17.50 -9.81
N MET A 232 -4.54 -16.39 -10.51
CA MET A 232 -5.79 -16.23 -11.27
C MET A 232 -5.85 -17.12 -12.50
N SER A 233 -4.70 -17.43 -13.12
CA SER A 233 -4.65 -18.37 -14.25
C SER A 233 -4.89 -19.82 -13.80
N ASN A 234 -4.56 -20.14 -12.55
CA ASN A 234 -4.67 -21.49 -12.00
C ASN A 234 -5.90 -21.69 -11.10
N LEU A 235 -6.75 -20.66 -10.95
CA LEU A 235 -7.90 -20.64 -10.03
C LEU A 235 -7.52 -21.05 -8.59
N SER A 236 -6.33 -20.64 -8.15
CA SER A 236 -5.71 -21.11 -6.90
C SER A 236 -5.39 -19.96 -5.93
N CYS A 237 -5.98 -18.79 -6.11
CA CYS A 237 -5.74 -17.65 -5.24
C CYS A 237 -6.30 -17.92 -3.83
N ASP A 238 -5.54 -17.54 -2.80
CA ASP A 238 -6.01 -17.64 -1.41
C ASP A 238 -7.21 -16.74 -1.18
N ILE A 239 -7.06 -15.48 -1.62
CA ILE A 239 -8.05 -14.44 -1.48
C ILE A 239 -8.72 -14.24 -2.83
N ASN A 240 -9.98 -14.66 -2.91
CA ASN A 240 -10.80 -14.52 -4.10
C ASN A 240 -11.58 -13.21 -4.10
N PHE A 241 -11.78 -12.66 -5.30
CA PHE A 241 -12.57 -11.47 -5.55
C PHE A 241 -13.66 -11.78 -6.56
N ARG A 242 -14.85 -11.23 -6.36
CA ARG A 242 -15.99 -11.42 -7.24
C ARG A 242 -15.81 -10.64 -8.54
N ALA A 243 -15.25 -9.43 -8.45
CA ALA A 243 -14.88 -8.61 -9.59
C ALA A 243 -13.40 -8.21 -9.51
N ASN A 244 -12.72 -8.30 -10.65
CA ASN A 244 -11.36 -7.83 -10.86
C ASN A 244 -11.41 -6.73 -11.92
N LEU A 245 -11.07 -5.50 -11.53
CA LEU A 245 -11.04 -4.36 -12.41
C LEU A 245 -9.62 -3.92 -12.73
N HIS A 246 -9.40 -3.48 -13.96
CA HIS A 246 -8.17 -2.79 -14.34
C HIS A 246 -8.38 -1.26 -14.32
N GLN A 247 -7.71 -0.60 -13.37
CA GLN A 247 -7.58 0.84 -13.33
C GLN A 247 -6.54 1.30 -14.35
N VAL A 248 -6.97 2.08 -15.33
CA VAL A 248 -6.11 2.57 -16.40
C VAL A 248 -5.99 4.08 -16.33
N ARG A 249 -4.75 4.57 -16.34
CA ARG A 249 -4.42 5.98 -16.56
C ARG A 249 -3.88 6.16 -17.97
N ASN A 250 -4.00 7.35 -18.55
CA ASN A 250 -3.31 7.68 -19.80
C ASN A 250 -1.85 7.19 -19.73
N PRO A 251 -1.42 6.27 -20.62
CA PRO A 251 -0.12 5.62 -20.47
C PRO A 251 1.06 6.61 -20.43
N VAL A 252 1.00 7.71 -21.19
CA VAL A 252 2.06 8.73 -21.18
C VAL A 252 2.07 9.50 -19.86
N HIS A 253 0.92 9.93 -19.34
CA HIS A 253 0.86 10.56 -18.01
C HIS A 253 1.35 9.62 -16.90
N ASN A 254 1.12 8.31 -17.04
CA ASN A 254 1.63 7.33 -16.10
C ASN A 254 3.17 7.24 -16.17
N ILE A 255 3.73 7.18 -17.38
CA ILE A 255 5.18 7.20 -17.61
C ILE A 255 5.81 8.45 -17.00
N GLU A 256 5.27 9.64 -17.29
CA GLU A 256 5.77 10.90 -16.72
C GLU A 256 5.80 10.87 -15.19
N SER A 257 4.76 10.33 -14.56
CA SER A 257 4.69 10.17 -13.09
C SER A 257 5.80 9.29 -12.55
N LEU A 258 6.09 8.19 -13.24
CA LEU A 258 7.10 7.24 -12.84
C LEU A 258 8.51 7.76 -13.10
N ILE A 259 8.73 8.53 -14.17
CA ILE A 259 9.99 9.24 -14.40
C ILE A 259 10.26 10.22 -13.27
N THR A 260 9.29 11.07 -12.92
CA THR A 260 9.44 11.99 -11.79
C THR A 260 9.72 11.26 -10.47
N LYS A 261 9.14 10.06 -10.28
CA LYS A 261 9.33 9.29 -9.05
C LYS A 261 10.67 8.55 -8.99
N PHE A 262 11.10 7.95 -10.09
CA PHE A 262 12.15 6.93 -10.10
C PHE A 262 13.40 7.30 -10.89
N CYS A 263 13.42 8.42 -11.61
CA CYS A 263 14.60 8.85 -12.34
C CYS A 263 15.34 9.96 -11.62
N VAL A 264 16.56 9.65 -11.20
CA VAL A 264 17.47 10.60 -10.55
C VAL A 264 18.06 11.50 -11.63
N GLY A 265 17.73 12.80 -11.60
CA GLY A 265 18.16 13.75 -12.63
C GLY A 265 17.17 13.95 -13.78
N GLY A 266 15.95 13.40 -13.69
CA GLY A 266 14.91 13.59 -14.71
C GLY A 266 15.05 12.66 -15.91
N LEU A 267 14.66 13.13 -17.11
CA LEU A 267 14.57 12.32 -18.32
C LEU A 267 15.90 11.70 -18.77
N GLU A 268 16.98 12.50 -18.73
CA GLU A 268 18.35 12.07 -19.06
C GLU A 268 19.06 11.40 -17.86
N GLY A 269 18.34 11.24 -16.76
CA GLY A 269 18.86 10.70 -15.51
C GLY A 269 19.05 9.19 -15.51
N SER A 270 19.49 8.68 -14.37
CA SER A 270 19.53 7.24 -14.13
C SER A 270 18.29 6.76 -13.39
N VAL A 271 17.81 5.59 -13.76
CA VAL A 271 16.71 4.93 -13.04
C VAL A 271 17.20 4.42 -11.69
N GLN A 272 16.40 4.61 -10.65
CA GLN A 272 16.70 4.11 -9.30
C GLN A 272 16.82 2.58 -9.30
N GLU A 273 17.89 2.07 -8.68
CA GLU A 273 18.16 0.62 -8.59
C GLU A 273 16.96 -0.19 -8.03
N PRO A 274 16.20 0.27 -7.01
CA PRO A 274 14.96 -0.39 -6.60
C PRO A 274 13.95 -0.66 -7.70
N PHE A 275 13.76 0.31 -8.60
CA PHE A 275 12.84 0.17 -9.73
C PHE A 275 13.33 -0.89 -10.70
N VAL A 276 14.61 -0.85 -11.07
CA VAL A 276 15.24 -1.84 -11.97
C VAL A 276 15.08 -3.24 -11.41
N LYS A 277 15.36 -3.46 -10.12
CA LYS A 277 15.22 -4.77 -9.47
C LYS A 277 13.80 -5.31 -9.57
N TYR A 278 12.80 -4.49 -9.30
CA TYR A 278 11.39 -4.91 -9.41
C TYR A 278 10.97 -5.14 -10.85
N ALA A 279 11.31 -4.24 -11.76
CA ALA A 279 10.97 -4.36 -13.17
C ALA A 279 11.59 -5.63 -13.78
N SER A 280 12.88 -5.88 -13.55
CA SER A 280 13.56 -7.11 -13.98
C SER A 280 13.00 -8.37 -13.33
N ALA A 281 12.54 -8.31 -12.08
CA ALA A 281 11.92 -9.49 -11.47
C ALA A 281 10.52 -9.75 -12.02
N LEU A 282 9.72 -8.73 -12.29
CA LEU A 282 8.37 -8.89 -12.86
C LEU A 282 8.41 -9.25 -14.34
N PHE A 283 9.42 -8.78 -15.08
CA PHE A 283 9.57 -8.96 -16.51
C PHE A 283 11.01 -9.36 -16.87
N PRO A 284 11.45 -10.57 -16.52
CA PRO A 284 12.85 -11.01 -16.65
C PRO A 284 13.32 -11.17 -18.09
N THR A 285 12.41 -11.11 -19.07
CA THR A 285 12.74 -11.13 -20.49
C THR A 285 13.25 -9.78 -21.02
N HIS A 286 13.16 -8.71 -20.24
CA HIS A 286 13.58 -7.35 -20.62
C HIS A 286 14.74 -6.86 -19.74
N ASP A 287 15.75 -6.26 -20.38
CA ASP A 287 16.99 -5.84 -19.72
C ASP A 287 16.94 -4.38 -19.23
N PHE A 288 16.16 -4.15 -18.17
CA PHE A 288 16.00 -2.82 -17.56
C PHE A 288 17.31 -2.21 -17.04
N ALA A 289 18.34 -3.02 -16.78
CA ALA A 289 19.62 -2.52 -16.25
C ALA A 289 20.42 -1.76 -17.31
N ASN A 290 20.19 -2.08 -18.59
CA ASN A 290 20.87 -1.44 -19.71
C ASN A 290 20.07 -0.31 -20.36
N ASP A 291 18.80 -0.15 -20.00
CA ASP A 291 17.93 0.91 -20.49
C ASP A 291 18.29 2.30 -19.95
N SER A 292 17.91 3.31 -20.71
CA SER A 292 17.80 4.68 -20.18
C SER A 292 16.64 4.80 -19.20
N CYS A 293 16.57 5.88 -18.43
CA CYS A 293 15.43 6.15 -17.55
C CYS A 293 14.09 6.07 -18.32
N ILE A 294 13.98 6.78 -19.44
CA ILE A 294 12.75 6.85 -20.21
C ILE A 294 12.37 5.48 -20.78
N ASP A 295 13.35 4.72 -21.29
CA ASP A 295 13.10 3.39 -21.84
C ASP A 295 12.65 2.43 -20.74
N ALA A 296 13.38 2.35 -19.62
CA ALA A 296 13.09 1.43 -18.52
C ALA A 296 11.68 1.66 -17.96
N VAL A 297 11.32 2.92 -17.72
CA VAL A 297 9.98 3.27 -17.21
C VAL A 297 8.90 3.00 -18.25
N SER A 298 9.15 3.33 -19.52
CA SER A 298 8.16 3.15 -20.59
C SER A 298 7.89 1.68 -20.86
N TYR A 299 8.92 0.85 -20.97
CA TYR A 299 8.77 -0.60 -21.13
C TYR A 299 8.08 -1.22 -19.92
N PHE A 300 8.40 -0.80 -18.69
CA PHE A 300 7.69 -1.29 -17.51
C PHE A 300 6.19 -1.02 -17.57
N VAL A 301 5.79 0.22 -17.90
CA VAL A 301 4.37 0.59 -18.04
C VAL A 301 3.71 -0.21 -19.16
N VAL A 302 4.34 -0.30 -20.33
CA VAL A 302 3.82 -1.03 -21.48
C VAL A 302 3.63 -2.51 -21.15
N MET A 303 4.65 -3.17 -20.60
CA MET A 303 4.60 -4.60 -20.26
C MET A 303 3.56 -4.91 -19.18
N TYR A 304 3.44 -4.04 -18.17
CA TYR A 304 2.40 -4.18 -17.14
C TYR A 304 1.00 -4.07 -17.76
N LEU A 305 0.75 -3.02 -18.54
CA LEU A 305 -0.57 -2.80 -19.15
C LEU A 305 -0.92 -3.89 -20.16
N GLU A 306 0.04 -4.34 -20.97
CA GLU A 306 -0.16 -5.48 -21.88
C GLU A 306 -0.49 -6.77 -21.13
N ALA A 307 0.12 -7.02 -19.97
CA ALA A 307 -0.21 -8.18 -19.15
C ALA A 307 -1.64 -8.10 -18.62
N MET A 308 -2.12 -6.92 -18.21
CA MET A 308 -3.51 -6.72 -17.79
C MET A 308 -4.49 -6.85 -18.96
N VAL A 309 -4.15 -6.34 -20.16
CA VAL A 309 -4.97 -6.54 -21.37
C VAL A 309 -5.10 -8.02 -21.68
N LYS A 310 -4.00 -8.78 -21.67
CA LYS A 310 -4.01 -10.24 -21.87
C LYS A 310 -4.85 -10.96 -20.80
N ALA A 311 -4.79 -10.51 -19.55
CA ALA A 311 -5.60 -11.09 -18.47
C ALA A 311 -7.10 -10.82 -18.67
N ARG A 312 -7.46 -9.63 -19.17
CA ARG A 312 -8.84 -9.30 -19.57
C ARG A 312 -9.31 -10.15 -20.73
N GLU A 313 -8.49 -10.31 -21.78
CA GLU A 313 -8.81 -11.18 -22.93
C GLU A 313 -9.04 -12.64 -22.53
N LYS A 314 -8.39 -13.10 -21.46
CA LYS A 314 -8.59 -14.43 -20.86
C LYS A 314 -9.79 -14.52 -19.89
N GLY A 315 -10.47 -13.41 -19.63
CA GLY A 315 -11.59 -13.35 -18.68
C GLY A 315 -11.18 -13.38 -17.20
N HIS A 316 -9.92 -13.09 -16.87
CA HIS A 316 -9.48 -12.97 -15.47
C HIS A 316 -9.70 -11.56 -14.89
N ILE A 317 -9.82 -10.56 -15.75
CA ILE A 317 -10.20 -9.18 -15.42
C ILE A 317 -11.54 -8.93 -16.08
N ASP A 318 -12.55 -8.59 -15.27
CA ASP A 318 -13.94 -8.46 -15.71
C ASP A 318 -14.15 -7.19 -16.54
N ASN A 319 -13.53 -6.08 -16.11
CA ASN A 319 -13.67 -4.79 -16.79
C ASN A 319 -12.47 -3.87 -16.53
N PHE A 320 -12.44 -2.73 -17.20
CA PHE A 320 -11.48 -1.66 -16.95
C PHE A 320 -12.18 -0.30 -16.91
N TYR A 321 -11.52 0.68 -16.32
CA TYR A 321 -12.00 2.06 -16.36
C TYR A 321 -10.83 3.03 -16.48
N ARG A 322 -11.12 4.23 -17.01
CA ARG A 322 -10.13 5.31 -17.15
C ARG A 322 -10.25 6.25 -15.97
N VAL A 323 -9.16 6.42 -15.22
CA VAL A 323 -9.20 7.23 -13.99
C VAL A 323 -9.60 8.68 -14.27
N GLU A 324 -9.19 9.21 -15.42
CA GLU A 324 -9.47 10.57 -15.86
C GLU A 324 -10.94 10.85 -16.16
N ASP A 325 -11.75 9.81 -16.39
CA ASP A 325 -13.14 9.94 -16.84
C ASP A 325 -14.14 9.24 -15.91
N SER A 326 -13.66 8.51 -14.91
CA SER A 326 -14.51 7.70 -14.04
C SER A 326 -14.80 8.38 -12.71
N SER A 327 -16.07 8.36 -12.31
CA SER A 327 -16.52 8.69 -10.96
C SER A 327 -16.44 7.47 -10.04
N ALA A 328 -16.63 7.66 -8.74
CA ALA A 328 -16.75 6.53 -7.81
C ALA A 328 -17.91 5.61 -8.19
N CYS A 329 -19.04 6.20 -8.61
CA CYS A 329 -20.21 5.46 -9.06
C CYS A 329 -19.96 4.62 -10.33
N ALA A 330 -19.22 5.16 -11.31
CA ALA A 330 -18.84 4.41 -12.50
C ALA A 330 -17.96 3.19 -12.16
N VAL A 331 -17.05 3.33 -11.18
CA VAL A 331 -16.16 2.23 -10.76
C VAL A 331 -16.94 1.11 -10.06
N VAL A 332 -17.86 1.45 -9.16
CA VAL A 332 -18.66 0.45 -8.45
C VAL A 332 -19.69 -0.22 -9.36
N ASP A 333 -20.21 0.50 -10.36
CA ASP A 333 -21.05 -0.08 -11.41
C ASP A 333 -20.26 -1.07 -12.28
N ALA A 334 -19.05 -0.70 -12.70
CA ALA A 334 -18.15 -1.60 -13.43
C ALA A 334 -17.79 -2.86 -12.62
N ALA A 335 -17.75 -2.76 -11.29
CA ALA A 335 -17.56 -3.89 -10.37
C ALA A 335 -18.85 -4.68 -10.05
N GLY A 336 -20.02 -4.28 -10.60
CA GLY A 336 -21.30 -4.94 -10.35
C GLY A 336 -21.83 -4.75 -8.92
N LEU A 337 -21.42 -3.68 -8.23
CA LEU A 337 -21.81 -3.41 -6.83
C LEU A 337 -23.15 -2.66 -6.72
N THR A 338 -23.65 -2.11 -7.82
CA THR A 338 -24.95 -1.43 -7.95
C THR A 338 -26.08 -2.39 -8.39
N GLN A 339 -25.73 -3.59 -8.85
CA GLN A 339 -26.68 -4.57 -9.37
C GLN A 339 -27.49 -5.24 -8.25
N LEU A 340 -28.76 -5.54 -8.49
CA LEU A 340 -29.62 -6.25 -7.53
C LEU A 340 -29.09 -7.64 -7.13
N SER A 341 -28.27 -8.24 -8.00
CA SER A 341 -27.62 -9.55 -7.78
C SER A 341 -26.27 -9.47 -7.04
N THR A 342 -25.95 -8.31 -6.46
CA THR A 342 -24.65 -8.06 -5.86
C THR A 342 -24.43 -8.83 -4.54
N THR A 343 -23.17 -8.99 -4.15
CA THR A 343 -22.73 -9.54 -2.84
C THR A 343 -22.31 -8.45 -1.87
N VAL A 344 -22.52 -7.18 -2.23
CA VAL A 344 -22.49 -6.12 -1.23
C VAL A 344 -23.55 -6.45 -0.19
N TYR A 345 -23.16 -6.51 1.08
CA TYR A 345 -24.11 -6.75 2.15
C TYR A 345 -25.16 -5.64 2.17
N GLU A 346 -26.41 -6.02 2.41
CA GLU A 346 -27.61 -5.22 2.18
C GLU A 346 -27.52 -3.75 2.68
N PRO A 347 -27.07 -3.46 3.93
CA PRO A 347 -26.87 -2.07 4.38
C PRO A 347 -25.95 -1.22 3.50
N ASN A 348 -24.83 -1.77 3.01
CA ASN A 348 -23.94 -1.03 2.13
C ASN A 348 -24.48 -0.95 0.71
N TYR A 349 -25.21 -1.98 0.25
CA TYR A 349 -25.83 -1.97 -1.06
C TYR A 349 -26.82 -0.82 -1.19
N GLU A 350 -27.73 -0.67 -0.23
CA GLU A 350 -28.71 0.42 -0.22
C GLU A 350 -28.03 1.79 -0.18
N HIS A 351 -26.96 1.92 0.62
CA HIS A 351 -26.19 3.15 0.71
C HIS A 351 -25.51 3.52 -0.61
N VAL A 352 -24.79 2.58 -1.24
CA VAL A 352 -24.12 2.78 -2.52
C VAL A 352 -25.14 3.05 -3.63
N SER A 353 -26.22 2.25 -3.68
CA SER A 353 -27.30 2.40 -4.65
C SER A 353 -27.96 3.79 -4.54
N LYS A 354 -28.21 4.27 -3.32
CA LYS A 354 -28.75 5.61 -3.09
C LYS A 354 -27.81 6.70 -3.57
N LEU A 355 -26.53 6.62 -3.24
CA LEU A 355 -25.52 7.63 -3.61
C LEU A 355 -25.19 7.64 -5.10
N CYS A 356 -25.37 6.50 -5.77
CA CYS A 356 -25.12 6.35 -7.20
C CYS A 356 -26.39 6.39 -8.05
N ASN A 357 -27.54 6.65 -7.44
CA ASN A 357 -28.77 6.91 -8.17
C ASN A 357 -28.62 8.20 -9.00
N GLU A 358 -28.89 8.12 -10.30
CA GLU A 358 -28.76 9.22 -11.27
C GLU A 358 -29.60 10.46 -10.89
N SER A 359 -30.66 10.27 -10.09
CA SER A 359 -31.48 11.37 -9.59
C SER A 359 -30.77 12.25 -8.54
N ASP A 360 -29.69 11.76 -7.92
CA ASP A 360 -28.88 12.54 -6.98
C ASP A 360 -27.65 13.16 -7.66
N VAL A 361 -27.91 14.10 -8.58
CA VAL A 361 -26.87 14.88 -9.28
C VAL A 361 -25.97 15.67 -8.32
N ARG A 362 -26.35 15.81 -7.05
CA ARG A 362 -25.56 16.49 -6.01
C ARG A 362 -24.57 15.56 -5.31
N SER A 363 -24.65 14.24 -5.54
CA SER A 363 -23.75 13.28 -4.93
C SER A 363 -22.32 13.49 -5.41
N ALA A 364 -21.40 13.71 -4.47
CA ALA A 364 -19.97 13.81 -4.78
C ALA A 364 -19.40 12.54 -5.42
N ALA A 365 -20.09 11.39 -5.26
CA ALA A 365 -19.72 10.11 -5.84
C ALA A 365 -19.90 10.04 -7.37
N GLN A 366 -20.70 10.94 -7.93
CA GLN A 366 -20.89 11.09 -9.38
C GLN A 366 -19.81 11.98 -10.03
N ASN A 367 -19.05 12.74 -9.23
CA ASN A 367 -17.95 13.52 -9.76
C ASN A 367 -16.83 12.58 -10.22
N VAL A 368 -16.26 12.89 -11.40
CA VAL A 368 -15.02 12.26 -11.86
C VAL A 368 -13.98 12.33 -10.74
N VAL A 369 -13.26 11.23 -10.54
CA VAL A 369 -12.19 11.17 -9.54
C VAL A 369 -11.14 12.20 -9.94
N GLY A 370 -11.21 13.39 -9.35
CA GLY A 370 -10.33 14.51 -9.65
C GLY A 370 -8.87 14.10 -9.53
N GLN A 371 -8.25 13.83 -10.68
CA GLN A 371 -6.81 13.61 -10.82
C GLN A 371 -6.09 14.93 -11.14
N ASP A 372 -6.76 16.07 -10.92
CA ASP A 372 -6.43 17.43 -11.39
C ASP A 372 -4.99 17.86 -11.12
N ARG A 373 -4.28 17.12 -10.27
CA ARG A 373 -2.82 17.17 -10.18
C ARG A 373 -2.31 15.75 -10.12
N ASN A 374 -1.56 15.36 -11.14
CA ASN A 374 -0.53 14.36 -10.98
C ASN A 374 0.37 14.81 -9.81
N LYS A 375 0.04 14.40 -8.59
CA LYS A 375 0.66 14.96 -7.37
C LYS A 375 2.18 14.72 -7.36
N VAL A 376 2.61 13.70 -8.10
CA VAL A 376 4.00 13.35 -8.34
C VAL A 376 4.59 14.26 -9.41
N ASN A 377 4.09 14.20 -10.65
CA ASN A 377 4.57 15.07 -11.72
C ASN A 377 3.78 16.39 -11.74
N LYS A 378 4.27 17.39 -10.98
CA LYS A 378 3.72 18.75 -10.92
C LYS A 378 4.09 19.58 -12.18
N GLY A 379 3.96 18.98 -13.37
CA GLY A 379 4.39 19.57 -14.64
C GLY A 379 5.92 19.61 -14.83
N GLN A 380 6.65 18.75 -14.12
CA GLN A 380 8.11 18.65 -14.20
C GLN A 380 8.57 17.90 -15.46
N VAL A 381 7.75 16.96 -15.93
CA VAL A 381 8.00 16.15 -17.12
C VAL A 381 6.77 16.24 -18.01
N ALA A 382 6.99 16.49 -19.29
CA ALA A 382 5.96 16.41 -20.33
C ALA A 382 6.57 15.65 -21.52
N LEU A 383 5.91 14.58 -21.94
CA LEU A 383 6.39 13.71 -23.01
C LEU A 383 5.52 13.86 -24.26
N ALA A 384 6.18 13.88 -25.41
CA ALA A 384 5.56 13.79 -26.73
C ALA A 384 5.90 12.44 -27.38
N TRP A 385 5.24 12.11 -28.50
CA TRP A 385 5.48 10.85 -29.22
C TRP A 385 6.94 10.66 -29.62
N ASP A 386 7.61 11.73 -30.03
CA ASP A 386 9.01 11.68 -30.46
C ASP A 386 9.98 11.32 -29.33
N ASP A 387 9.61 11.49 -28.07
CA ASP A 387 10.48 11.16 -26.94
C ASP A 387 10.65 9.63 -26.78
N PHE A 388 9.80 8.83 -27.44
CA PHE A 388 9.84 7.36 -27.39
C PHE A 388 10.54 6.71 -28.61
N LEU A 389 11.05 7.50 -29.56
CA LEU A 389 11.65 7.05 -30.81
C LEU A 389 13.10 6.55 -30.71
N GLY A 390 13.65 6.41 -29.50
CA GLY A 390 15.07 6.10 -29.31
C GLY A 390 15.98 7.31 -29.53
N GLY A 391 17.27 7.13 -29.20
CA GLY A 391 18.38 8.11 -29.23
C GLY A 391 18.19 9.48 -28.56
N ARG A 392 17.04 9.75 -27.95
CA ARG A 392 16.80 10.92 -27.08
C ARG A 392 16.86 10.55 -25.60
N HIS A 393 17.09 11.53 -24.74
CA HIS A 393 17.04 11.38 -23.28
C HIS A 393 17.94 10.26 -22.73
N GLY A 394 19.10 10.05 -23.35
CA GLY A 394 20.03 8.99 -22.97
C GLY A 394 19.63 7.59 -23.43
N SER A 395 18.57 7.44 -24.23
CA SER A 395 18.18 6.18 -24.85
C SER A 395 19.35 5.58 -25.65
N LYS A 396 19.63 4.30 -25.40
CA LYS A 396 20.59 3.51 -26.20
C LYS A 396 19.97 2.90 -27.45
N ARG A 397 18.64 2.93 -27.58
CA ARG A 397 17.93 2.52 -28.80
C ARG A 397 18.31 3.45 -29.95
N LYS A 398 18.33 2.91 -31.17
CA LYS A 398 18.63 3.68 -32.38
C LYS A 398 17.58 4.77 -32.57
N ASP A 399 18.01 5.95 -33.01
CA ASP A 399 17.09 7.00 -33.45
C ASP A 399 16.11 6.45 -34.50
N GLY A 400 14.81 6.69 -34.29
CA GLY A 400 13.75 6.18 -35.16
C GLY A 400 13.28 4.76 -34.83
N ASP A 401 13.64 4.21 -33.68
CA ASP A 401 13.06 2.94 -33.22
C ASP A 401 11.61 3.13 -32.77
N HIS A 402 10.70 2.68 -33.63
CA HIS A 402 9.26 2.83 -33.47
C HIS A 402 8.60 1.76 -32.60
N GLU A 403 9.31 0.74 -32.10
CA GLU A 403 8.67 -0.39 -31.40
C GLU A 403 7.86 0.07 -30.18
N LEU A 404 8.49 0.86 -29.29
CA LEU A 404 7.85 1.37 -28.08
C LEU A 404 6.64 2.27 -28.41
N VAL A 405 6.77 3.15 -29.41
CA VAL A 405 5.67 4.01 -29.89
C VAL A 405 4.50 3.17 -30.39
N GLN A 406 4.75 2.13 -31.18
CA GLN A 406 3.70 1.25 -31.69
C GLN A 406 2.99 0.48 -30.57
N ARG A 407 3.73 0.01 -29.56
CA ARG A 407 3.15 -0.64 -28.37
C ARG A 407 2.30 0.34 -27.57
N LEU A 408 2.78 1.56 -27.33
CA LEU A 408 1.99 2.60 -26.67
C LEU A 408 0.73 2.96 -27.45
N LYS A 409 0.80 3.16 -28.77
CA LYS A 409 -0.37 3.44 -29.61
C LYS A 409 -1.41 2.31 -29.56
N ARG A 410 -0.96 1.04 -29.51
CA ARG A 410 -1.87 -0.11 -29.30
C ARG A 410 -2.56 -0.04 -27.93
N LEU A 411 -1.84 0.34 -26.87
CA LEU A 411 -2.45 0.53 -25.55
C LEU A 411 -3.43 1.71 -25.53
N PHE A 412 -3.13 2.82 -26.21
CA PHE A 412 -4.06 3.93 -26.39
C PHE A 412 -5.37 3.46 -27.02
N ALA A 413 -5.29 2.71 -28.12
CA ALA A 413 -6.46 2.13 -28.76
C ALA A 413 -7.19 1.14 -27.83
N ALA A 414 -6.47 0.25 -27.15
CA ALA A 414 -7.03 -0.76 -26.25
C ALA A 414 -7.81 -0.16 -25.05
N PHE A 415 -7.46 1.08 -24.67
CA PHE A 415 -8.09 1.81 -23.57
C PHE A 415 -8.89 3.03 -24.05
N SER A 416 -9.14 3.16 -25.37
CA SER A 416 -9.92 4.26 -25.95
C SER A 416 -9.36 5.67 -25.61
N TYR A 417 -8.04 5.80 -25.46
CA TYR A 417 -7.40 7.12 -25.42
C TYR A 417 -7.15 7.63 -26.83
N ASP A 418 -7.37 8.93 -27.02
CA ASP A 418 -7.07 9.61 -28.27
C ASP A 418 -5.56 9.91 -28.36
N PRO A 419 -4.82 9.28 -29.30
CA PRO A 419 -3.38 9.50 -29.42
C PRO A 419 -3.03 10.91 -29.93
N THR A 420 -3.97 11.66 -30.54
CA THR A 420 -3.69 13.02 -31.02
C THR A 420 -3.69 14.05 -29.89
N LYS A 421 -4.16 13.69 -28.70
CA LYS A 421 -4.12 14.55 -27.51
C LYS A 421 -2.74 14.60 -26.86
N ILE A 422 -1.84 13.69 -27.21
CA ILE A 422 -0.42 13.85 -26.88
C ILE A 422 0.13 14.83 -27.92
N LEU A 423 0.31 16.07 -27.50
CA LEU A 423 0.80 17.14 -28.35
C LEU A 423 2.16 16.77 -28.94
N ASP A 424 2.36 17.06 -30.22
CA ASP A 424 3.69 17.38 -30.73
C ASP A 424 4.14 18.63 -29.95
N LYS A 425 5.23 18.50 -29.18
CA LYS A 425 5.66 19.42 -28.12
C LYS A 425 5.18 20.87 -28.33
N PRO A 426 4.38 21.46 -27.42
CA PRO A 426 4.41 22.91 -27.28
C PRO A 426 5.86 23.27 -26.93
N GLU A 427 6.45 24.25 -27.63
CA GLU A 427 7.81 24.76 -27.37
C GLU A 427 7.93 25.26 -25.90
N PHE A 428 8.10 24.35 -24.95
CA PHE A 428 8.43 24.70 -23.58
C PHE A 428 9.93 24.92 -23.53
N SER A 429 10.30 26.20 -23.66
CA SER A 429 11.60 26.75 -23.29
C SER A 429 12.05 26.12 -21.97
N HIS A 430 13.15 25.38 -22.00
CA HIS A 430 13.83 24.81 -20.85
C HIS A 430 14.22 25.93 -19.85
N ARG A 431 13.31 26.29 -18.94
CA ARG A 431 13.67 26.90 -17.67
C ARG A 431 13.58 25.83 -16.60
N PHE A 432 14.63 25.02 -16.50
CA PHE A 432 14.90 24.34 -15.25
C PHE A 432 15.17 25.42 -14.20
N VAL A 433 14.27 25.54 -13.23
CA VAL A 433 14.54 26.28 -12.00
C VAL A 433 15.52 25.42 -11.23
N GLU A 434 16.80 25.79 -11.23
CA GLU A 434 17.78 25.26 -10.29
C GLU A 434 17.24 25.48 -8.87
N LEU A 435 17.03 24.39 -8.12
CA LEU A 435 16.67 24.37 -6.71
C LEU A 435 17.87 23.90 -5.89
#